data_AF-A0A0B7MKA3-F1
#
_entry.id   AF-A0A0B7MKA3-F1
#
_cell.length_a   1.000
_cell.length_b   1.000
_cell.length_c   1.000
_cell.angle_alpha   90.00
_cell.angle_beta   90.00
_cell.angle_gamma   90.00
#
_symmetry.space_group_name_H-M   'P 1'
#
loop_
_entity.id
_entity.type
_entity.pdbx_description
1 polymer ?
#
loop_
_entity_poly.entity_id
_entity_poly.type
_entity_poly.pdbx_seq_one_letter_code
_entity_poly.pdbx_strand_id
1 'polypeptide(L)' 'MRLVKAAEMREMDLEATRRYGIPGLILMENAGLAIVDVIIDDFFGGKPQGKQVFYNCGTWEQRRGWLCGGKAPV' A
#
# COMPACT_ATOMS: atom_id res chain seq x y z
N MET A 1 -8.94 -16.13 -5.50
CA MET A 1 -7.66 -15.39 -5.52
C MET A 1 -6.56 -16.34 -6.00
N ARG A 2 -5.63 -15.90 -6.87
CA ARG A 2 -4.47 -16.70 -7.28
C ARG A 2 -3.23 -16.18 -6.54
N LEU A 3 -2.51 -17.05 -5.84
CA LEU A 3 -1.22 -16.71 -5.24
C LEU A 3 -0.16 -16.61 -6.35
N VAL A 4 0.56 -15.51 -6.38
CA VAL A 4 1.59 -15.21 -7.39
C VAL A 4 2.95 -15.04 -6.76
N LYS A 5 4.02 -15.33 -7.51
CA LYS A 5 5.40 -15.05 -7.10
C LYS A 5 5.72 -13.56 -7.26
N ALA A 6 6.76 -13.10 -6.57
CA ALA A 6 7.22 -11.71 -6.64
C ALA A 6 7.54 -11.24 -8.07
N ALA A 7 8.14 -12.11 -8.90
CA ALA A 7 8.43 -11.80 -10.30
C ALA A 7 7.14 -11.56 -11.11
N GLU A 8 6.13 -12.41 -10.92
CA GLU A 8 4.83 -12.27 -11.59
C GLU A 8 4.09 -11.01 -11.13
N MET A 9 4.21 -10.64 -9.84
CA MET A 9 3.64 -9.40 -9.30
C MET A 9 4.22 -8.17 -10.02
N ARG A 10 5.55 -8.12 -10.18
CA ARG A 10 6.22 -7.03 -10.90
C ARG A 10 5.80 -6.95 -12.36
N GLU A 11 5.62 -8.08 -13.03
CA GLU A 11 5.14 -8.12 -14.41
C GLU A 11 3.70 -7.59 -14.53
N MET A 12 2.83 -7.94 -13.58
CA MET A 12 1.46 -7.42 -13.54
C MET A 12 1.41 -5.90 -13.33
N ASP A 13 2.23 -5.34 -12.44
CA ASP A 13 2.30 -3.89 -12.22
C ASP A 13 2.80 -3.15 -13.47
N LEU A 14 3.75 -3.74 -14.19
CA LEU A 14 4.24 -3.21 -15.47
C LEU A 14 3.17 -3.28 -16.55
N GLU A 15 2.41 -4.38 -16.63
CA GLU A 15 1.30 -4.53 -17.56
C GLU A 15 0.17 -3.52 -17.26
N ALA A 16 -0.16 -3.31 -15.98
CA ALA A 16 -1.11 -2.28 -15.53
C ALA A 16 -0.70 -0.89 -16.05
N THR A 17 0.58 -0.58 -15.98
CA THR A 17 1.12 0.70 -16.48
C THR A 17 1.10 0.77 -18.01
N ARG A 18 1.57 -0.27 -18.70
CA ARG A 18 1.77 -0.26 -20.17
C ARG A 18 0.46 -0.37 -20.94
N ARG A 19 -0.42 -1.29 -20.53
CA ARG A 19 -1.63 -1.63 -21.26
C ARG A 19 -2.84 -0.84 -20.80
N TYR A 20 -2.95 -0.58 -19.50
CA TYR A 20 -4.10 0.10 -18.92
C TYR A 20 -3.80 1.57 -18.58
N GLY A 21 -2.54 2.02 -18.73
CA GLY A 21 -2.16 3.40 -18.47
C GLY A 21 -2.23 3.80 -17.01
N ILE A 22 -2.30 2.84 -16.08
CA ILE A 22 -2.45 3.10 -14.65
C ILE A 22 -1.09 3.51 -14.08
N PRO A 23 -0.94 4.72 -13.53
CA PRO A 23 0.33 5.14 -12.94
C PRO A 23 0.67 4.29 -11.70
N GLY A 24 1.94 3.93 -11.53
CA GLY A 24 2.40 3.18 -10.36
C GLY A 24 2.08 3.85 -9.01
N LEU A 25 1.94 5.18 -8.98
CA LEU A 25 1.51 5.92 -7.79
C LEU A 25 0.09 5.51 -7.36
N ILE A 26 -0.83 5.35 -8.31
CA ILE A 26 -2.21 4.92 -8.03
C ILE A 26 -2.25 3.46 -7.57
N LEU A 27 -1.38 2.61 -8.13
CA LEU A 27 -1.24 1.23 -7.66
C LEU A 27 -0.76 1.19 -6.21
N MET A 28 0.21 2.04 -5.85
CA MET A 28 0.72 2.15 -4.47
C MET A 28 -0.32 2.72 -3.51
N GLU A 29 -1.07 3.74 -3.92
CA GLU A 29 -2.18 4.32 -3.13
C GLU A 29 -3.27 3.28 -2.86
N ASN A 30 -3.68 2.53 -3.88
CA ASN A 30 -4.68 1.47 -3.75
C ASN A 30 -4.19 0.32 -2.85
N ALA A 31 -2.91 -0.04 -2.94
CA ALA A 31 -2.31 -1.01 -2.03
C ALA A 31 -2.30 -0.50 -0.57
N GLY A 32 -2.00 0.78 -0.36
CA GLY A 32 -2.07 1.43 0.94
C GLY A 32 -3.49 1.46 1.52
N LEU A 33 -4.49 1.82 0.72
CA LEU A 33 -5.90 1.82 1.12
C LEU A 33 -6.36 0.42 1.53
N ALA A 34 -6.04 -0.62 0.75
CA ALA A 34 -6.38 -1.99 1.10
C ALA A 34 -5.77 -2.43 2.45
N ILE A 35 -4.56 -1.96 2.78
CA ILE A 35 -3.95 -2.21 4.10
C ILE A 35 -4.73 -1.47 5.20
N VAL A 36 -5.11 -0.21 4.96
CA VAL A 36 -5.88 0.60 5.92
C VAL A 36 -7.23 -0.04 6.21
N ASP A 37 -7.94 -0.52 5.19
CA ASP A 37 -9.25 -1.17 5.34
C ASP A 37 -9.13 -2.39 6.26
N VAL A 38 -8.14 -3.26 6.02
CA VAL A 38 -7.87 -4.43 6.87
C VAL A 38 -7.52 -4.00 8.30
N ILE A 39 -6.72 -2.94 8.48
CA ILE A 39 -6.38 -2.45 9.82
C ILE A 39 -7.63 -1.95 10.55
N ILE A 40 -8.50 -1.19 9.88
CA ILE A 40 -9.72 -0.63 10.48
C ILE A 40 -10.69 -1.74 10.87
N ASP A 41 -10.89 -2.71 9.99
CA ASP A 41 -11.86 -3.78 10.19
C ASP A 41 -11.37 -4.80 11.24
N ASP A 42 -10.14 -5.31 11.10
CA ASP A 42 -9.64 -6.41 11.92
C ASP A 42 -9.11 -5.94 13.28
N PHE A 43 -8.59 -4.71 13.39
CA PHE A 43 -7.92 -4.23 14.62
C PHE A 43 -8.67 -3.10 15.33
N PHE A 44 -9.47 -2.31 14.63
CA PHE A 44 -10.20 -1.18 15.22
C PHE A 44 -11.72 -1.36 15.25
N GLY A 45 -12.25 -2.47 14.73
CA GLY A 45 -13.69 -2.76 14.73
C GLY A 45 -14.51 -1.65 14.08
N GLY A 46 -13.97 -1.04 13.02
CA GLY A 46 -14.61 0.06 12.28
C GLY A 46 -14.48 1.45 12.92
N LYS A 47 -13.70 1.62 14.00
CA LYS A 47 -13.57 2.90 14.74
C LYS A 47 -12.10 3.32 14.90
N PRO A 48 -11.50 3.96 13.87
CA PRO A 48 -10.11 4.38 13.93
C PRO A 48 -9.84 5.60 14.83
N GLN A 49 -10.86 6.38 15.18
CA GLN A 49 -10.68 7.70 15.78
C GLN A 49 -9.93 7.65 17.12
N GLY A 50 -8.85 8.42 17.20
CA GLY A 50 -8.04 8.55 18.42
C GLY A 50 -7.09 7.37 18.65
N LYS A 51 -6.93 6.50 17.65
CA LYS A 51 -5.94 5.41 17.65
C LYS A 51 -4.65 5.90 17.01
N GLN A 52 -3.52 5.40 17.51
CA GLN A 52 -2.21 5.66 16.90
C GLN A 52 -1.72 4.39 16.24
N VAL A 53 -1.34 4.50 14.97
CA VAL A 53 -0.67 3.43 14.23
C VAL A 53 0.77 3.85 13.98
N PHE A 54 1.69 2.95 14.29
CA PHE A 54 3.09 3.09 13.93
C PHE A 54 3.37 2.19 12.73
N TYR A 55 3.80 2.78 11.63
CA TYR A 55 4.21 2.05 10.43
C TYR A 55 5.71 2.26 10.20
N ASN A 56 6.44 1.16 9.99
CA ASN A 56 7.85 1.21 9.65
C ASN A 56 8.00 0.99 8.15
N CYS A 57 8.43 2.04 7.44
CA CYS A 57 8.69 1.95 6.01
C CYS A 57 10.12 1.43 5.78
N GLY A 58 10.23 0.23 5.19
CA GLY A 58 11.51 -0.31 4.73
C GLY A 58 11.98 0.29 3.41
N THR A 59 13.25 0.06 3.07
CA THR A 59 13.93 0.60 1.87
C THR A 59 13.55 -0.12 0.57
N TRP A 60 12.30 -0.53 0.39
CA TRP A 60 11.89 -1.27 -0.81
C TRP A 60 11.17 -0.33 -1.79
N GLU A 61 11.78 -0.16 -2.96
CA GLU A 61 11.37 0.64 -4.14
C GLU A 61 11.02 2.14 -3.91
N GLN A 62 11.71 2.84 -3.00
CA GLN A 62 11.57 4.30 -2.80
C GLN A 62 12.56 5.17 -3.62
N ARG A 63 12.96 4.74 -4.83
CA ARG A 63 13.89 5.55 -5.66
C ARG A 63 13.26 6.80 -6.29
N ARG A 64 11.96 7.03 -6.08
CA ARG A 64 11.26 8.30 -6.35
C ARG A 64 10.47 8.76 -5.11
N GLY A 65 11.24 9.12 -4.09
CA GLY A 65 10.94 10.03 -2.98
C GLY A 65 9.58 9.99 -2.31
N TRP A 66 9.49 9.36 -1.14
CA TRP A 66 8.61 9.73 0.00
C TRP A 66 9.24 9.25 1.33
N LEU A 67 10.10 10.07 1.94
CA LEU A 67 10.54 9.85 3.33
C LEU A 67 9.34 10.05 4.27
N CYS A 68 8.63 8.97 4.61
CA CYS A 68 7.62 9.00 5.65
C CYS A 68 7.95 7.99 6.75
N GLY A 69 8.78 8.43 7.70
CA GLY A 69 8.68 8.02 9.09
C GLY A 69 7.75 9.01 9.79
N GLY A 70 6.54 8.59 10.13
CA GLY A 70 5.56 9.44 10.79
C GLY A 70 4.54 8.62 11.56
N LYS A 71 4.15 9.11 12.75
CA LYS A 71 2.92 8.66 13.40
C LYS A 71 1.76 9.20 12.58
N ALA A 72 0.94 8.33 12.03
CA ALA A 72 -0.33 8.73 11.44
C ALA A 72 -1.39 8.71 12.56
N PRO A 73 -1.95 9.87 12.95
CA PRO A 73 -3.21 9.86 13.69
C PRO A 73 -4.29 9.33 12.76
N VAL A 74 -5.05 8.32 13.21
CA VAL A 74 -6.24 7.83 12.50
C VAL A 74 -7.49 8.43 13.15
#